data_AF-A0A2V5MPP7-F1
#
_entry.id   AF-A0A2V5MPP7-F1
#
_cell.length_a   1.000
_cell.length_b   1.000
_cell.length_c   1.000
_cell.angle_alpha   90.00
_cell.angle_beta   90.00
_cell.angle_gamma   90.00
#
_symmetry.space_group_name_H-M   'P 1'
#
loop_
_entity.id
_entity.type
_entity.pdbx_description
1 polymer ?
#
loop_
_entity_poly.entity_id
_entity_poly.type
_entity_poly.pdbx_seq_one_letter_code
_entity_poly.pdbx_strand_id
1 'polypeptide(L)' 'MSATEILNELPRLKHEERRAIARRVFELEEEREELDWAAQAADLAFQELDKLEDQDASSRSR' A
#
# COMPACT_ATOMS: atom_id res chain seq x y z
N MET A 1 3.70 -20.52 3.81
CA MET A 1 3.82 -20.73 2.36
C MET A 1 4.89 -19.79 1.84
N SER A 2 5.97 -20.31 1.28
CA SER A 2 7.04 -19.49 0.71
C SER A 2 6.76 -19.18 -0.76
N ALA A 3 7.33 -18.08 -1.27
CA ALA A 3 7.24 -17.73 -2.69
C ALA A 3 7.74 -18.86 -3.61
N THR A 4 8.75 -19.62 -3.14
CA THR A 4 9.33 -20.74 -3.87
C THR A 4 8.35 -21.92 -4.01
N GLU A 5 7.55 -22.20 -2.98
CA GLU A 5 6.52 -23.25 -3.03
C GLU A 5 5.43 -22.88 -4.05
N ILE A 6 5.00 -21.62 -4.07
CA ILE A 6 4.00 -21.12 -5.03
C ILE A 6 4.52 -21.25 -6.47
N LEU A 7 5.77 -20.85 -6.72
CA LEU A 7 6.39 -20.93 -8.05
C LEU A 7 6.53 -22.37 -8.56
N ASN A 8 6.74 -23.35 -7.67
CA ASN A 8 6.84 -24.76 -8.04
C ASN A 8 5.49 -25.39 -8.41
N GLU A 9 4.38 -24.83 -7.95
CA GLU A 9 3.03 -25.30 -8.27
C GLU A 9 2.46 -24.68 -9.56
N LEU A 10 2.93 -23.49 -9.98
CA LEU A 10 2.47 -22.81 -11.20
C LEU A 10 2.54 -23.65 -12.49
N PRO A 11 3.57 -24.50 -12.74
CA PRO A 11 3.63 -25.35 -13.92
C PRO A 11 2.52 -26.41 -13.97
N ARG A 12 1.93 -26.79 -12.81
CA ARG A 12 0.85 -27.78 -12.73
C ARG A 12 -0.51 -27.22 -13.13
N LEU A 13 -0.64 -25.90 -13.18
CA LEU A 13 -1.84 -25.21 -13.60
C LEU A 13 -1.95 -25.16 -15.12
N LYS A 14 -3.18 -25.04 -15.63
CA LYS A 14 -3.43 -24.72 -17.04
C LYS A 14 -3.04 -23.28 -17.33
N HIS A 15 -2.83 -22.99 -18.61
CA HIS A 15 -2.47 -21.64 -19.05
C HIS A 15 -3.50 -20.58 -18.66
N GLU A 16 -4.78 -20.94 -18.70
CA GLU A 16 -5.90 -20.07 -18.31
C GLU A 16 -5.87 -19.74 -16.80
N GLU A 17 -5.59 -20.75 -15.97
CA GLU A 17 -5.49 -20.60 -14.51
C GLU A 17 -4.30 -19.72 -14.13
N ARG A 18 -3.13 -19.92 -14.77
CA ARG A 18 -1.98 -19.02 -14.59
C ARG A 18 -2.30 -17.58 -14.98
N ARG A 19 -3.05 -17.39 -16.07
CA ARG A 19 -3.43 -16.05 -16.55
C ARG A 19 -4.45 -15.37 -15.60
N ALA A 20 -5.35 -16.14 -15.00
CA ALA A 20 -6.28 -15.64 -13.98
C ALA A 20 -5.53 -15.20 -12.71
N ILE A 21 -4.57 -16.01 -12.24
CA ILE A 21 -3.71 -15.67 -11.10
C ILE A 21 -2.92 -14.38 -11.38
N ALA A 22 -2.28 -14.28 -12.55
CA ALA A 22 -1.53 -13.08 -12.93
C ALA A 22 -2.41 -11.82 -12.92
N ARG A 23 -3.61 -11.88 -13.51
CA ARG A 23 -4.57 -10.76 -13.47
C ARG A 23 -4.91 -10.35 -12.05
N ARG A 24 -5.21 -11.32 -11.19
CA ARG A 24 -5.56 -11.03 -9.80
C ARG A 24 -4.40 -10.42 -9.01
N VAL A 25 -3.16 -10.84 -9.31
CA VAL A 25 -1.96 -10.23 -8.72
C VAL A 25 -1.83 -8.77 -9.14
N PHE A 26 -1.99 -8.46 -10.43
CA PHE A 26 -1.92 -7.07 -10.90
C PHE A 26 -3.02 -6.18 -10.32
N GLU A 27 -4.25 -6.69 -10.21
CA GLU A 27 -5.35 -5.97 -9.54
C GLU A 27 -5.01 -5.66 -8.08
N LEU A 28 -4.44 -6.63 -7.35
CA LEU A 28 -4.03 -6.44 -5.96
C LEU A 28 -2.83 -5.49 -5.82
N GLU A 29 -1.93 -5.45 -6.80
CA GLU A 29 -0.83 -4.49 -6.84
C GLU A 29 -1.34 -3.07 -7.07
N GLU A 30 -2.30 -2.88 -7.99
CA GLU A 30 -2.96 -1.59 -8.24
C GLU A 30 -3.71 -1.10 -6.99
N GLU A 31 -4.51 -1.96 -6.35
CA GLU A 31 -5.18 -1.65 -5.08
C GLU A 31 -4.17 -1.28 -3.98
N ARG A 32 -3.00 -1.93 -3.96
CA ARG A 32 -1.96 -1.66 -2.96
C ARG A 32 -1.25 -0.33 -3.20
N GLU A 33 -0.97 0.03 -4.45
CA GLU A 33 -0.39 1.34 -4.79
C GLU A 33 -1.32 2.49 -4.39
N GLU A 34 -2.64 2.33 -4.61
CA GLU A 34 -3.64 3.32 -4.18
C GLU A 34 -3.69 3.46 -2.65
N LEU A 35 -3.64 2.34 -1.93
CA LEU A 35 -3.61 2.34 -0.46
C LEU A 35 -2.32 2.97 0.10
N ASP A 36 -1.16 2.66 -0.49
CA ASP A 36 0.12 3.23 -0.09
C ASP A 36 0.16 4.75 -0.35
N TRP A 37 -0.43 5.21 -1.47
CA TRP A 37 -0.59 6.64 -1.75
C TRP A 37 -1.51 7.32 -0.73
N ALA A 38 -2.66 6.72 -0.43
CA ALA A 38 -3.61 7.26 0.55
C ALA A 38 -3.00 7.34 1.95
N ALA A 39 -2.22 6.33 2.37
CA ALA A 39 -1.52 6.32 3.64
C ALA A 39 -0.48 7.46 3.72
N GLN A 40 0.34 7.63 2.68
CA GLN A 40 1.33 8.72 2.63
C GLN A 40 0.68 10.11 2.65
N ALA A 41 -0.44 10.27 1.93
CA ALA A 41 -1.19 11.52 1.93
C ALA A 41 -1.77 11.85 3.32
N ALA A 42 -2.28 10.84 4.03
CA ALA A 42 -2.76 10.99 5.39
C ALA A 42 -1.64 11.37 6.36
N ASP A 43 -0.49 10.69 6.30
CA ASP A 43 0.67 10.98 7.14
C ASP A 43 1.18 12.42 6.94
N LEU A 44 1.25 12.89 5.69
CA LEU A 44 1.62 14.26 5.39
C LEU A 44 0.62 15.27 5.97
N ALA A 45 -0.68 14.99 5.86
CA ALA A 45 -1.71 15.85 6.41
C ALA A 45 -1.62 15.94 7.94
N PHE A 46 -1.38 14.83 8.63
CA PHE A 46 -1.18 14.82 10.08
C PHE A 46 0.08 15.59 10.49
N GLN A 47 1.19 15.44 9.77
CA GLN A 47 2.41 16.21 10.05
C GLN A 47 2.21 17.72 9.91
N GLU A 48 1.41 18.17 8.95
CA GLU A 48 1.09 19.60 8.81
C GLU A 48 0.16 20.09 9.93
N LEU A 49 -0.80 19.28 10.36
CA LEU A 49 -1.64 19.60 11.51
C LEU A 49 -0.81 19.72 12.80
N ASP A 50 0.09 18.79 13.06
CA ASP A 50 0.99 18.82 14.22
C ASP A 50 1.85 20.10 14.21
N LYS A 51 2.40 20.48 13.06
CA LYS A 51 3.17 21.74 12.91
C LYS A 51 2.33 22.97 13.21
N LEU A 52 1.07 22.99 12.79
CA LEU A 52 0.16 24.11 13.05
C LEU A 52 -0.20 24.20 14.54
N GLU A 53 -0.42 23.05 15.20
CA GLU A 53 -0.66 22.99 16.64
C GLU A 53 0.56 23.48 17.44
N ASP A 54 1.77 23.04 17.07
CA ASP A 54 3.01 23.49 17.69
C ASP A 54 3.21 25.01 17.53
N GLN A 55 2.88 25.56 16.36
CA GLN A 55 2.92 27.00 16.12
C GLN A 55 1.91 27.75 16.99
N ASP A 56 0.66 27.29 17.08
CA ASP A 56 -0.36 27.93 17.91
C ASP A 56 0.00 27.85 19.41
N ALA A 57 0.50 26.69 19.87
CA ALA A 57 0.98 26.49 21.24
C ALA A 57 2.14 27.44 21.58
N SER A 58 3.11 27.59 20.67
CA SER A 58 4.24 28.51 20.86
C SER A 58 3.81 29.99 20.90
N SER A 59 2.76 30.35 20.17
CA SER A 59 2.23 31.72 20.12
C SER A 59 1.41 32.09 21.37
N ARG A 60 0.73 31.12 22.00
CA ARG A 60 -0.05 31.33 23.25
C ARG A 60 0.80 31.35 24.52
N SER A 61 2.06 30.92 24.44
CA SER A 61 3.00 30.87 25.56
C SER A 61 3.79 32.18 25.78
N ARG A 62 3.60 33.21 24.94
CA ARG A 62 4.18 34.56 25.11
C ARG A 62 3.15 35.54 25.62
#